data_AF-A0A7K4M1R2-F1
#
_entry.id   AF-A0A7K4M1R2-F1
#
_cell.length_a   1.000
_cell.length_b   1.000
_cell.length_c   1.000
_cell.angle_alpha   90.00
_cell.angle_beta   90.00
_cell.angle_gamma   90.00
#
_symmetry.space_group_name_H-M   'P 1'
#
loop_
_entity.id
_entity.type
_entity.pdbx_description
1 polymer ?
#
loop_
_entity_poly.entity_id
_entity_poly.type
_entity_poly.pdbx_seq_one_letter_code
_entity_poly.pdbx_strand_id
1 'polypeptide(L)'
;RDGVQDTTEVFVQASTNKIAGSYRCRFETLAPTWTMDWSDPVELVVLADSSFPPPTLSLSPRGRVETGTDVTICCQSPHGATFLLHKAGSSDPIQRVISGTTATFTLHGVTQADAGTYGCSYRPHENPFISSHPRAEVTLEVTTGGPSIPLHTPAPGKTN
;
A
#
# COMPACT_ATOMS: atom_id res chain seq x y z
N ARG A 1 43.70 -16.09 17.43
CA ARG A 1 42.31 -16.29 17.92
C ARG A 1 41.60 -15.03 17.49
N ASP A 2 41.16 -14.98 16.24
CA ASP A 2 40.79 -13.73 15.57
C ASP A 2 39.40 -13.92 14.98
N GLY A 3 38.40 -13.69 15.82
CA GLY A 3 37.00 -13.63 15.40
C GLY A 3 36.76 -12.27 14.77
N VAL A 4 37.07 -12.13 13.49
CA VAL A 4 36.59 -11.00 12.68
C VAL A 4 35.08 -11.19 12.55
N GLN A 5 34.29 -10.31 13.18
CA GLN A 5 32.86 -10.23 12.91
C GLN A 5 32.70 -9.51 11.56
N ASP A 6 32.46 -10.30 10.51
CA ASP A 6 32.16 -9.82 9.14
C ASP A 6 30.76 -9.18 9.03
N THR A 7 29.99 -9.20 10.13
CA THR A 7 28.65 -8.65 10.18
C THR A 7 28.43 -8.02 11.55
N THR A 8 27.94 -6.78 11.56
CA THR A 8 27.48 -6.09 12.77
C THR A 8 25.97 -5.95 12.69
N GLU A 9 25.27 -6.39 13.73
CA GLU A 9 23.83 -6.23 13.85
C GLU A 9 23.55 -5.04 14.76
N VAL A 10 22.80 -4.06 14.26
CA VAL A 10 22.38 -2.90 15.04
C VAL A 10 20.91 -3.08 15.41
N PHE A 11 20.64 -3.19 16.70
CA PHE A 11 19.28 -3.27 17.22
C PHE A 11 18.72 -1.89 17.49
N VAL A 12 17.61 -1.57 16.84
CA VAL A 12 16.92 -0.30 17.00
C VAL A 12 15.59 -0.57 17.71
N GLN A 13 15.45 -0.10 18.95
CA GLN A 13 14.21 -0.27 19.71
C GLN A 13 13.17 0.74 19.23
N ALA A 14 12.21 0.30 18.41
CA ALA A 14 11.12 1.13 17.91
C ALA A 14 10.12 1.47 19.04
N SER A 15 10.44 2.48 19.85
CA SER A 15 9.58 2.93 20.95
C SER A 15 9.12 4.38 20.82
N THR A 16 9.65 5.15 19.86
CA THR A 16 9.25 6.55 19.62
C THR A 16 9.40 6.97 18.16
N ASN A 17 8.66 8.00 17.75
CA ASN A 17 8.79 8.65 16.43
C ASN A 17 10.19 9.26 16.18
N LYS A 18 11.01 9.45 17.22
CA LYS A 18 12.37 10.01 17.11
C LYS A 18 13.36 9.11 16.36
N ILE A 19 12.99 7.85 16.21
CA ILE A 19 13.81 6.82 15.57
C ILE A 19 13.36 6.61 14.11
N ALA A 20 12.23 7.19 13.72
CA ALA A 20 11.81 7.18 12.32
C ALA A 20 12.82 7.97 11.47
N GLY A 21 13.30 7.39 10.37
CA GLY A 21 14.35 8.02 9.58
C GLY A 21 14.96 7.14 8.51
N SER A 22 15.95 7.68 7.80
CA SER A 22 16.72 6.98 6.78
C SER A 22 18.09 6.61 7.34
N TYR A 23 18.37 5.30 7.41
CA TYR A 23 19.58 4.72 7.96
C TYR A 23 20.50 4.26 6.84
N ARG A 24 21.81 4.49 7.00
CA ARG A 24 22.84 4.03 6.07
C ARG A 24 24.01 3.46 6.84
N CYS A 25 24.68 2.48 6.26
CA CYS A 25 25.89 1.88 6.81
C CYS A 25 27.12 2.35 6.03
N ARG A 26 28.26 2.47 6.73
CA ARG A 26 29.57 2.75 6.16
C ARG A 26 30.62 1.98 6.94
N PHE A 27 31.55 1.38 6.22
CA PHE A 27 32.64 0.62 6.81
C PHE A 27 33.94 1.43 6.82
N GLU A 28 34.56 1.54 7.99
CA GLU A 28 35.80 2.28 8.23
C GLU A 28 36.89 1.36 8.80
N THR A 29 38.07 1.39 8.20
CA THR A 29 39.26 0.66 8.67
C THR A 29 40.28 1.62 9.28
N LEU A 30 40.95 1.19 10.34
CA LEU A 30 41.91 2.04 11.06
C LEU A 30 43.33 2.00 10.45
N ALA A 31 43.74 0.88 9.83
CA ALA A 31 45.06 0.72 9.20
C ALA A 31 45.07 -0.37 8.10
N PRO A 32 45.39 -0.04 6.83
CA PRO A 32 45.47 1.33 6.30
C PRO A 32 44.12 2.03 6.46
N THR A 33 44.11 3.35 6.62
CA THR A 33 42.86 4.10 6.78
C THR A 33 42.12 4.13 5.44
N TRP A 34 41.12 3.27 5.30
CA TRP A 34 40.24 3.22 4.14
C TRP A 34 38.79 3.27 4.59
N THR A 35 37.97 3.95 3.79
CA THR A 35 36.55 4.01 4.02
C THR A 35 35.77 3.69 2.76
N MET A 36 34.73 2.86 2.90
CA MET A 36 33.83 2.51 1.82
C MET A 36 32.75 3.59 1.61
N ASP A 37 32.08 3.53 0.47
CA ASP A 37 30.89 4.33 0.20
C ASP A 37 29.72 3.92 1.11
N TRP A 38 28.74 4.81 1.23
CA TRP A 38 27.52 4.54 1.99
C TRP A 38 26.68 3.47 1.30
N SER A 39 26.04 2.62 2.10
CA SER A 39 25.03 1.67 1.60
C SER A 39 23.79 2.39 1.07
N ASP A 40 22.96 1.63 0.36
CA ASP A 40 21.57 2.04 0.10
C ASP A 40 20.84 2.36 1.42
N PRO A 41 19.96 3.37 1.42
CA PRO A 41 19.22 3.76 2.60
C PRO A 41 18.15 2.74 2.97
N VAL A 42 18.03 2.47 4.27
CA VAL A 42 16.91 1.73 4.87
C VAL A 42 16.02 2.73 5.60
N GLU A 43 14.76 2.83 5.22
CA GLU A 43 13.80 3.70 5.90
C GLU A 43 13.11 2.96 7.05
N LEU A 44 13.26 3.47 8.27
CA LEU A 44 12.43 3.06 9.40
C LEU A 44 11.23 3.99 9.50
N VAL A 45 10.04 3.42 9.38
CA VAL A 45 8.78 4.16 9.36
C VAL A 45 7.93 3.76 10.55
N VAL A 46 7.52 4.74 11.34
CA VAL A 46 6.58 4.49 12.43
C VAL A 46 5.17 4.43 11.86
N LEU A 47 4.58 3.25 11.96
CA LEU A 47 3.21 3.00 11.58
C LEU A 47 2.27 3.44 12.70
N ALA A 48 1.05 3.83 12.35
CA ALA A 48 -0.05 3.96 13.31
C ALA A 48 0.11 5.06 14.36
N ASP A 49 0.84 6.14 14.06
CA ASP A 49 0.90 7.24 15.02
C ASP A 49 -0.49 7.85 15.19
N SER A 50 -1.01 7.74 16.42
CA SER A 50 -2.36 8.20 16.80
C SER A 50 -2.58 9.70 16.59
N SER A 51 -1.51 10.47 16.38
CA SER A 51 -1.58 11.89 16.03
C SER A 51 -2.12 12.14 14.62
N PHE A 52 -2.06 11.14 13.71
CA PHE A 52 -2.56 11.27 12.35
C PHE A 52 -3.89 10.54 12.18
N PRO A 53 -4.98 11.26 11.84
CA PRO A 53 -6.28 10.63 11.63
C PRO A 53 -6.24 9.66 10.44
N PRO A 54 -7.13 8.68 10.41
CA PRO A 54 -7.27 7.83 9.23
C PRO A 54 -7.61 8.63 7.97
N PRO A 55 -7.09 8.22 6.79
CA PRO A 55 -7.55 8.80 5.55
C PRO A 55 -9.00 8.45 5.26
N THR A 56 -9.66 9.27 4.43
CA THR A 56 -10.92 8.88 3.78
C THR A 56 -10.59 8.06 2.55
N LEU A 57 -11.26 6.92 2.36
CA LEU A 57 -11.08 6.05 1.20
C LEU A 57 -12.41 5.84 0.47
N SER A 58 -12.37 5.88 -0.85
CA SER A 58 -13.51 5.59 -1.70
C SER A 58 -13.09 4.83 -2.94
N LEU A 59 -14.02 4.06 -3.49
CA LEU A 59 -13.82 3.25 -4.69
C LEU A 59 -14.94 3.57 -5.68
N SER A 60 -14.60 3.64 -6.97
CA SER A 60 -15.53 3.92 -8.07
C SER A 60 -15.12 3.17 -9.33
N PRO A 61 -16.03 2.44 -10.00
CA PRO A 61 -17.44 2.23 -9.66
C PRO A 61 -17.61 1.41 -8.36
N ARG A 62 -18.64 1.71 -7.57
CA ARG A 62 -18.94 0.93 -6.36
C ARG A 62 -19.64 -0.38 -6.71
N GLY A 63 -19.38 -1.41 -5.93
CA GLY A 63 -20.01 -2.72 -6.07
C GLY A 63 -19.21 -3.65 -6.95
N ARG A 64 -19.92 -4.55 -7.62
CA ARG A 64 -19.34 -5.60 -8.46
C ARG A 64 -19.12 -5.07 -9.87
N VAL A 65 -17.89 -5.18 -10.35
CA VAL A 65 -17.49 -4.70 -11.69
C VAL A 65 -17.12 -5.88 -12.57
N GLU A 66 -17.27 -5.71 -13.88
CA GLU A 66 -16.87 -6.74 -14.84
C GLU A 66 -15.37 -6.66 -15.14
N THR A 67 -14.79 -7.80 -15.52
CA THR A 67 -13.41 -7.85 -16.01
C THR A 67 -13.19 -6.89 -17.17
N GLY A 68 -12.07 -6.15 -17.17
CA GLY A 68 -11.77 -5.14 -18.18
C GLY A 68 -12.28 -3.73 -17.83
N THR A 69 -12.97 -3.56 -16.69
CA THR A 69 -13.40 -2.24 -16.21
C THR A 69 -12.24 -1.49 -15.56
N ASP A 70 -12.15 -0.18 -15.78
CA ASP A 70 -11.23 0.68 -15.03
C ASP A 70 -11.85 1.08 -13.69
N VAL A 71 -11.10 0.83 -12.61
CA VAL A 71 -11.52 1.15 -11.24
C VAL A 71 -10.60 2.21 -10.67
N THR A 72 -11.18 3.19 -10.00
CA THR A 72 -10.47 4.25 -9.30
C THR A 72 -10.67 4.12 -7.80
N ILE A 73 -9.57 4.24 -7.06
CA ILE A 73 -9.54 4.28 -5.61
C ILE A 73 -9.01 5.65 -5.21
N CYS A 74 -9.83 6.44 -4.52
CA CYS A 74 -9.50 7.80 -4.12
C CYS A 74 -9.28 7.85 -2.61
N CYS A 75 -8.14 8.39 -2.22
CA CYS A 75 -7.70 8.51 -0.83
C CYS A 75 -7.42 9.97 -0.48
N GLN A 76 -7.90 10.41 0.69
CA GLN A 76 -7.80 11.80 1.12
C GLN A 76 -7.23 11.92 2.53
N SER A 77 -6.43 12.95 2.76
CA SER A 77 -5.85 13.30 4.05
C SER A 77 -6.03 14.80 4.35
N PRO A 78 -5.88 15.22 5.62
CA PRO A 78 -6.01 16.64 5.99
C PRO A 78 -4.90 17.55 5.44
N HIS A 79 -3.76 16.99 5.02
CA HIS A 79 -2.55 17.72 4.64
C HIS A 79 -1.88 17.12 3.41
N GLY A 80 -0.99 17.89 2.78
CA GLY A 80 -0.10 17.39 1.73
C GLY A 80 0.63 16.11 2.15
N ALA A 81 0.47 15.04 1.38
CA ALA A 81 1.05 13.76 1.75
C ALA A 81 1.48 12.89 0.54
N THR A 82 2.34 11.93 0.84
CA THR A 82 2.58 10.76 -0.01
C THR A 82 1.60 9.67 0.40
N PHE A 83 0.75 9.24 -0.53
CA PHE A 83 -0.27 8.22 -0.34
C PHE A 83 0.24 6.87 -0.81
N LEU A 84 -0.13 5.82 -0.07
CA LEU A 84 0.26 4.44 -0.33
C LEU A 84 -1.01 3.58 -0.40
N LEU A 85 -1.22 2.94 -1.54
CA LEU A 85 -2.31 1.97 -1.71
C LEU A 85 -1.81 0.58 -1.35
N HIS A 86 -2.54 -0.10 -0.48
CA HIS A 86 -2.26 -1.44 -0.02
C HIS A 86 -3.35 -2.38 -0.51
N LYS A 87 -2.99 -3.63 -0.79
CA LYS A 87 -3.93 -4.70 -1.06
C LYS A 87 -3.74 -5.79 -0.02
N ALA A 88 -4.84 -6.29 0.54
CA ALA A 88 -4.80 -7.38 1.50
C ALA A 88 -4.01 -8.58 0.94
N GLY A 89 -3.07 -9.09 1.73
CA GLY A 89 -2.15 -10.16 1.32
C GLY A 89 -0.83 -9.68 0.71
N SER A 90 -0.65 -8.37 0.47
CA SER A 90 0.65 -7.78 0.10
C SER A 90 1.34 -7.21 1.33
N SER A 91 2.65 -7.47 1.48
CA SER A 91 3.50 -6.81 2.49
C SER A 91 3.75 -5.34 2.13
N ASP A 92 3.91 -5.07 0.84
CA ASP A 92 4.31 -3.78 0.32
C ASP A 92 3.14 -3.04 -0.34
N PRO A 93 3.16 -1.70 -0.33
CA PRO A 93 2.22 -0.90 -1.10
C PRO A 93 2.29 -1.23 -2.60
N ILE A 94 1.13 -1.39 -3.24
CA ILE A 94 1.04 -1.70 -4.67
C ILE A 94 1.16 -0.45 -5.55
N GLN A 95 0.83 0.73 -5.02
CA GLN A 95 0.98 2.02 -5.70
C GLN A 95 1.33 3.12 -4.70
N ARG A 96 2.08 4.13 -5.17
CA ARG A 96 2.49 5.31 -4.39
C ARG A 96 2.28 6.58 -5.20
N VAL A 97 1.65 7.58 -4.60
CA VAL A 97 1.37 8.88 -5.23
C VAL A 97 1.74 10.01 -4.28
N ILE A 98 2.53 10.97 -4.74
CA ILE A 98 2.83 12.21 -4.01
C ILE A 98 1.82 13.25 -4.46
N SER A 99 1.02 13.79 -3.53
CA SER A 99 -0.02 14.76 -3.86
C SER A 99 -0.17 15.82 -2.77
N GLY A 100 -1.13 16.73 -2.96
CA GLY A 100 -1.67 17.55 -1.89
C GLY A 100 -2.50 16.68 -0.94
N THR A 101 -3.79 16.99 -0.82
CA THR A 101 -4.69 16.33 0.14
C THR A 101 -5.46 15.14 -0.44
N THR A 102 -5.34 14.86 -1.74
CA THR A 102 -6.10 13.79 -2.41
C THR A 102 -5.22 13.07 -3.41
N ALA A 103 -5.22 11.74 -3.37
CA ALA A 103 -4.59 10.87 -4.37
C ALA A 103 -5.63 9.96 -5.01
N THR A 104 -5.51 9.79 -6.32
CA THR A 104 -6.30 8.85 -7.10
C THR A 104 -5.39 7.75 -7.63
N PHE A 105 -5.75 6.52 -7.34
CA PHE A 105 -5.11 5.31 -7.83
C PHE A 105 -6.04 4.67 -8.86
N THR A 106 -5.51 4.29 -10.02
CA THR A 106 -6.29 3.64 -11.07
C THR A 106 -5.81 2.22 -11.28
N LEU A 107 -6.75 1.28 -11.25
CA LEU A 107 -6.58 -0.11 -11.66
C LEU A 107 -7.21 -0.24 -13.04
N HIS A 108 -6.36 -0.34 -14.07
CA HIS A 108 -6.82 -0.42 -15.45
C HIS A 108 -7.19 -1.86 -15.81
N GLY A 109 -8.32 -2.04 -16.48
CA GLY A 109 -8.74 -3.33 -17.03
C GLY A 109 -8.76 -4.45 -15.99
N VAL A 110 -9.46 -4.26 -14.86
CA VAL A 110 -9.37 -5.17 -13.72
C VAL A 110 -9.72 -6.61 -14.08
N THR A 111 -9.06 -7.55 -13.42
CA THR A 111 -9.25 -9.00 -13.59
C THR A 111 -9.72 -9.64 -12.28
N GLN A 112 -10.04 -10.93 -12.31
CA GLN A 112 -10.38 -11.66 -11.09
C GLN A 112 -9.25 -11.63 -10.05
N ALA A 113 -7.99 -11.53 -10.49
CA ALA A 113 -6.84 -11.42 -9.62
C ALA A 113 -6.79 -10.09 -8.87
N ASP A 114 -7.42 -9.04 -9.41
CA ASP A 114 -7.49 -7.71 -8.80
C ASP A 114 -8.60 -7.60 -7.74
N ALA A 115 -9.53 -8.56 -7.69
CA ALA A 115 -10.49 -8.61 -6.61
C ALA A 115 -9.80 -8.70 -5.23
N GLY A 116 -10.39 -8.05 -4.23
CA GLY A 116 -9.84 -8.05 -2.87
C GLY A 116 -10.12 -6.77 -2.10
N THR A 117 -9.54 -6.68 -0.91
CA THR A 117 -9.67 -5.54 -0.03
C THR A 117 -8.47 -4.62 -0.17
N TYR A 118 -8.75 -3.34 -0.34
CA TYR A 118 -7.76 -2.28 -0.52
C TYR A 118 -7.81 -1.34 0.67
N GLY A 119 -6.64 -1.01 1.20
CA GLY A 119 -6.45 -0.01 2.25
C GLY A 119 -5.59 1.14 1.74
N CYS A 120 -5.73 2.31 2.35
CA CYS A 120 -4.85 3.44 2.07
C CYS A 120 -4.19 3.94 3.34
N SER A 121 -2.90 4.26 3.26
CA SER A 121 -2.20 5.07 4.26
C SER A 121 -1.55 6.29 3.61
N TYR A 122 -1.15 7.25 4.43
CA TYR A 122 -0.45 8.44 3.96
C TYR A 122 0.70 8.82 4.88
N ARG A 123 1.73 9.42 4.30
CA ARG A 123 2.90 9.99 4.97
C ARG A 123 2.90 11.51 4.72
N PRO A 124 2.70 12.36 5.74
CA PRO A 124 2.72 13.81 5.58
C PRO A 124 4.06 14.28 5.02
N HIS A 125 4.07 15.32 4.17
CA HIS A 125 5.32 15.87 3.63
C HIS A 125 6.26 16.40 4.71
N GLU A 126 5.71 16.96 5.78
CA GLU A 126 6.48 17.47 6.92
C GLU A 126 7.12 16.35 7.76
N ASN A 127 6.55 15.14 7.71
CA ASN A 127 7.07 14.00 8.45
C ASN A 127 6.94 12.70 7.64
N PRO A 128 7.83 12.49 6.65
CA PRO A 128 7.71 11.38 5.70
C PRO A 128 8.02 10.01 6.31
N PHE A 129 8.57 9.97 7.54
CA PHE A 129 8.88 8.72 8.24
C PHE A 129 7.78 8.29 9.21
N ILE A 130 6.66 9.03 9.26
CA ILE A 130 5.47 8.62 9.99
C ILE A 130 4.36 8.30 8.98
N SER A 131 3.72 7.14 9.16
CA SER A 131 2.56 6.75 8.35
C SER A 131 1.30 6.74 9.21
N SER A 132 0.22 7.28 8.66
CA SER A 132 -1.11 7.10 9.22
C SER A 132 -1.51 5.62 9.21
N HIS A 133 -2.45 5.26 10.09
CA HIS A 133 -3.01 3.92 10.11
C HIS A 133 -4.02 3.75 8.97
N PRO A 134 -3.97 2.65 8.20
CA PRO A 134 -5.02 2.33 7.25
C PRO A 134 -6.24 1.81 8.03
N ARG A 135 -7.12 2.71 8.50
CA ARG A 135 -8.43 2.29 9.05
C ARG A 135 -9.53 2.26 8.00
N ALA A 136 -9.32 2.93 6.86
CA ALA A 136 -10.30 2.94 5.78
C ALA A 136 -9.94 1.86 4.76
N GLU A 137 -10.88 0.95 4.53
CA GLU A 137 -10.76 -0.15 3.58
C GLU A 137 -11.96 -0.15 2.63
N VAL A 138 -11.73 -0.62 1.40
CA VAL A 138 -12.76 -0.81 0.36
C VAL A 138 -12.54 -2.17 -0.31
N THR A 139 -13.62 -2.88 -0.61
CA THR A 139 -13.54 -4.17 -1.30
C THR A 139 -13.91 -4.01 -2.76
N LEU A 140 -13.06 -4.54 -3.64
CA LEU A 140 -13.30 -4.65 -5.07
C LEU A 140 -13.77 -6.07 -5.39
N GLU A 141 -14.99 -6.19 -5.91
CA GLU A 141 -15.51 -7.45 -6.45
C GLU A 141 -15.46 -7.41 -7.97
N VAL A 142 -14.86 -8.44 -8.57
CA VAL A 142 -14.79 -8.59 -10.03
C VAL A 142 -15.57 -9.82 -10.47
N THR A 143 -16.34 -9.69 -11.56
CA THR A 143 -16.98 -10.79 -12.28
C THR A 143 -16.39 -10.96 -13.66
N THR A 144 -16.07 -12.19 -14.01
CA THR A 144 -15.90 -12.58 -15.42
C THR A 144 -17.26 -12.42 -16.10
N GLY A 145 -17.35 -11.57 -17.12
CA GLY A 145 -18.54 -11.45 -17.96
C GLY A 145 -18.84 -12.80 -18.62
N GLY A 146 -19.58 -13.67 -17.94
CA GLY A 146 -20.13 -14.89 -18.51
C GLY A 146 -21.41 -14.55 -19.26
N PRO A 147 -21.73 -15.23 -20.37
CA PRO A 147 -22.99 -15.02 -21.06
C PRO A 147 -24.12 -15.30 -20.06
N SER A 148 -24.99 -14.31 -19.86
CA SER A 148 -26.26 -14.51 -19.17
C SER A 148 -26.97 -15.66 -19.88
N ILE A 149 -27.00 -16.85 -19.26
CA ILE A 149 -27.84 -17.95 -19.73
C ILE A 149 -29.26 -17.39 -19.68
N PRO A 150 -29.96 -17.21 -20.83
CA PRO A 150 -31.36 -16.83 -20.77
C PRO A 150 -32.08 -17.98 -20.08
N LEU A 151 -32.72 -17.68 -18.95
CA LEU A 151 -33.61 -18.60 -18.27
C LEU A 151 -34.72 -18.98 -19.26
N HIS A 152 -34.56 -20.13 -19.92
CA HIS A 152 -35.63 -20.74 -20.71
C HIS A 152 -36.73 -21.17 -19.73
N THR A 153 -37.67 -20.27 -19.47
CA THR A 153 -38.98 -20.62 -18.90
C THR A 153 -39.71 -21.50 -19.92
N PRO A 154 -40.12 -22.74 -19.57
CA PRO A 154 -41.05 -23.49 -20.41
C PRO A 154 -42.41 -22.79 -20.40
N ALA A 155 -42.97 -22.52 -21.59
CA ALA A 155 -44.33 -22.03 -21.72
C ALA A 155 -45.33 -23.06 -21.17
N PRO A 156 -46.42 -22.63 -20.50
CA PRO A 156 -47.46 -23.56 -20.05
C PRO A 156 -48.18 -24.14 -21.27
N GLY A 157 -48.09 -25.46 -21.42
CA GLY A 157 -48.79 -26.20 -22.47
C GLY A 157 -50.31 -25.99 -22.36
N LYS A 158 -50.92 -25.58 -23.47
CA LYS A 158 -52.37 -25.67 -23.66
C LYS A 158 -52.73 -27.11 -23.97
N THR A 159 -53.50 -27.76 -23.11
CA THR A 159 -54.16 -29.02 -23.40
C THR A 159 -55.47 -28.72 -24.13
N ASN A 160 -55.68 -29.44 -25.23
CA ASN A 160 -56.91 -29.50 -26.02
C ASN A 160 -58.03 -30.20 -25.23
#